data_AF-H2YNS4-F1
#
_entry.id   AF-H2YNS4-F1
#
_cell.length_a   1.000
_cell.length_b   1.000
_cell.length_c   1.000
_cell.angle_alpha   90.00
_cell.angle_beta   90.00
_cell.angle_gamma   90.00
#
_symmetry.space_group_name_H-M   'P 1'
#
loop_
_entity.id
_entity.type
_entity.pdbx_description
1 polymer ?
#
loop_
_entity_poly.entity_id
_entity_poly.type
_entity_poly.pdbx_seq_one_letter_code
_entity_poly.pdbx_strand_id
1 'polypeptide(L)'
;MNTIPDERLPNLMKKSFTNVALRHTGQTIRLANAIFVRDEYPVKQPYIDTLRTYYKSAVKTFDVRNSTAASNLVNRWVASNTENRITDLVDPSAFTELTRLVLVNAIYFQASWKHKFSAAGEKQFQLANGESVMVPFMHLRKMLY
;
A
#
# COMPACT_ATOMS: atom_id res chain seq x y z
N MET A 1 33.97 8.06 -6.06
CA MET A 1 32.53 7.78 -5.84
C MET A 1 32.11 8.57 -4.63
N ASN A 2 31.52 9.75 -4.83
CA ASN A 2 31.16 10.65 -3.74
C ASN A 2 29.76 10.27 -3.24
N THR A 3 29.71 9.57 -2.12
CA THR A 3 28.47 9.34 -1.37
C THR A 3 28.01 10.66 -0.75
N ILE A 4 26.74 11.00 -0.97
CA ILE A 4 26.03 12.06 -0.25
C ILE A 4 26.16 11.77 1.26
N PRO A 5 26.31 12.77 2.15
CA PRO A 5 26.23 12.53 3.60
C PRO A 5 24.83 11.99 3.94
N ASP A 6 24.74 10.67 4.15
CA ASP A 6 23.57 9.85 3.80
C ASP A 6 22.48 9.74 4.88
N GLU A 7 22.40 10.68 5.83
CA GLU A 7 21.34 10.67 6.87
C GLU A 7 20.12 11.52 6.51
N ARG A 8 20.22 12.43 5.53
CA ARG A 8 19.12 13.32 5.15
C ARG A 8 17.93 12.57 4.56
N LEU A 9 18.20 11.62 3.66
CA LEU A 9 17.15 10.86 2.97
C LEU A 9 16.42 9.91 3.94
N PRO A 10 17.10 9.09 4.76
CA PRO A 10 16.43 8.28 5.77
C PRO A 10 15.54 9.12 6.70
N ASN A 11 16.05 10.25 7.22
CA ASN A 11 15.28 11.13 8.11
C ASN A 11 14.07 11.77 7.42
N LEU A 12 14.20 12.17 6.15
CA LEU A 12 13.08 12.66 5.35
C LEU A 12 12.00 11.57 5.19
N MET A 13 12.41 10.34 4.85
CA MET A 13 11.49 9.21 4.70
C MET A 13 10.76 8.91 6.01
N LYS A 14 11.48 8.89 7.14
CA LYS A 14 10.89 8.74 8.48
C LYS A 14 9.83 9.79 8.74
N LYS A 15 10.12 11.06 8.44
CA LYS A 15 9.17 12.17 8.62
C LYS A 15 7.94 11.99 7.73
N SER A 16 8.12 11.70 6.45
CA SER A 16 7.03 11.49 5.48
C SER A 16 6.10 10.35 5.89
N PHE A 17 6.65 9.15 6.16
CA PHE A 17 5.85 8.01 6.59
C PHE A 17 5.20 8.22 7.97
N THR A 18 5.83 9.02 8.83
CA THR A 18 5.20 9.42 10.10
C THR A 18 3.97 10.28 9.84
N ASN A 19 4.09 11.33 9.03
CA ASN A 19 2.99 12.24 8.71
C ASN A 19 1.82 11.56 8.02
N VAL A 20 2.10 10.63 7.09
CA VAL A 20 1.07 9.87 6.37
C VAL A 20 0.33 8.90 7.31
N ALA A 21 1.02 8.33 8.29
CA ALA A 21 0.41 7.43 9.26
C ALA A 21 -0.37 8.14 10.38
N LEU A 22 -0.23 9.47 10.52
CA LEU A 22 -1.03 10.22 11.48
C LEU A 22 -2.50 10.16 11.07
N ARG A 23 -3.38 9.92 12.04
CA ARG A 23 -4.83 9.98 11.82
C ARG A 23 -5.22 11.44 11.64
N HIS A 24 -5.70 11.79 10.46
CA HIS A 24 -6.29 13.10 10.18
C HIS A 24 -7.80 12.97 10.23
N THR A 25 -8.48 13.91 10.88
CA THR A 25 -9.94 13.89 11.00
C THR A 25 -10.59 13.86 9.61
N GLY A 26 -11.46 12.89 9.36
CA GLY A 26 -12.11 12.70 8.06
C GLY A 26 -11.24 12.02 7.00
N GLN A 27 -10.06 11.50 7.35
CA GLN A 27 -9.19 10.74 6.44
C GLN A 27 -8.76 9.42 7.08
N THR A 28 -8.75 8.37 6.27
CA THR A 28 -8.22 7.06 6.59
C THR A 28 -7.13 6.74 5.57
N ILE A 29 -5.90 6.64 6.06
CA ILE A 29 -4.76 6.13 5.29
C ILE A 29 -4.27 4.87 5.96
N ARG A 30 -4.09 3.80 5.19
CA ARG A 30 -3.50 2.54 5.65
C ARG A 30 -2.36 2.17 4.72
N LEU A 31 -1.21 1.88 5.31
CA LEU A 31 0.01 1.49 4.62
C LEU A 31 0.38 0.08 5.06
N ALA A 32 0.62 -0.79 4.08
CA ALA A 32 1.14 -2.13 4.31
C ALA A 32 2.46 -2.26 3.53
N ASN A 33 3.55 -1.91 4.19
CA ASN A 33 4.91 -2.04 3.67
C ASN A 33 5.61 -3.20 4.37
N ALA A 34 6.07 -4.19 3.60
CA ALA A 34 6.86 -5.27 4.14
C ALA A 34 7.85 -5.82 3.12
N ILE A 35 8.93 -6.39 3.64
CA ILE A 35 9.79 -7.32 2.92
C ILE A 35 9.54 -8.71 3.47
N PHE A 36 9.16 -9.64 2.60
CA PHE A 36 9.07 -11.06 2.90
C PHE A 36 10.33 -11.73 2.39
N VAL A 37 11.09 -12.37 3.27
CA VAL A 37 12.35 -13.05 2.94
C VAL A 37 12.21 -14.54 3.20
N ARG A 38 12.73 -15.37 2.31
CA ARG A 38 12.71 -16.82 2.51
C ARG A 38 13.43 -17.16 3.82
N ASP A 39 12.82 -18.05 4.60
CA ASP A 39 13.26 -18.46 5.94
C ASP A 39 14.73 -18.92 6.04
N GLU A 40 15.28 -19.48 4.97
CA GLU A 40 16.69 -19.89 4.83
C GLU A 40 17.71 -18.73 4.81
N TYR A 41 17.25 -17.48 4.68
CA TYR A 41 18.12 -16.31 4.50
C TYR A 41 17.94 -15.32 5.65
N PRO A 42 18.75 -15.45 6.73
CA PRO A 42 18.67 -14.53 7.86
C PRO A 42 19.07 -13.11 7.44
N VAL A 43 18.19 -12.15 7.74
CA VAL A 43 18.42 -10.74 7.46
C VAL A 43 19.21 -10.11 8.61
N LYS A 44 20.26 -9.35 8.29
CA LYS A 44 21.08 -8.67 9.31
C LYS A 44 20.23 -7.69 10.13
N GLN A 45 20.34 -7.76 11.46
CA GLN A 45 19.57 -6.92 12.38
C GLN A 45 19.67 -5.41 12.07
N PRO A 46 20.84 -4.82 11.75
CA PRO A 46 20.93 -3.40 11.40
C PRO A 46 20.06 -3.00 10.19
N TYR A 47 19.88 -3.91 9.24
CA TYR A 47 19.02 -3.66 8.09
C TYR A 47 17.54 -3.70 8.48
N ILE A 48 17.14 -4.66 9.33
CA ILE A 48 15.79 -4.73 9.89
C ILE A 48 15.45 -3.44 10.65
N ASP A 49 16.38 -2.96 11.48
CA ASP A 49 16.20 -1.74 12.27
C ASP A 49 16.07 -0.50 11.38
N THR A 50 16.85 -0.44 10.30
CA THR A 50 16.75 0.63 9.29
C THR A 50 15.36 0.66 8.64
N LEU A 51 14.84 -0.49 8.20
CA LEU A 51 13.53 -0.59 7.54
C LEU A 51 12.38 -0.20 8.48
N ARG A 52 12.43 -0.64 9.74
CA ARG A 52 11.43 -0.30 10.75
C ARG A 52 11.46 1.18 11.10
N THR A 53 12.66 1.74 11.30
CA THR A 53 12.85 3.11 11.78
C THR A 53 12.51 4.15 10.71
N TYR A 54 12.96 3.95 9.48
CA TYR A 54 12.91 4.99 8.45
C TYR A 54 11.79 4.79 7.42
N TYR A 55 11.33 3.54 7.21
CA TYR A 55 10.38 3.22 6.14
C TYR A 55 9.05 2.69 6.65
N LYS A 56 8.87 2.56 7.98
CA LYS A 56 7.72 1.88 8.60
C LYS A 56 7.41 0.53 7.93
N SER A 57 8.46 -0.19 7.56
CA SER A 57 8.35 -1.45 6.83
C SER A 57 8.60 -2.62 7.77
N ALA A 58 7.75 -3.64 7.69
CA ALA A 58 7.98 -4.88 8.39
C ALA A 58 8.99 -5.76 7.63
N VAL A 59 9.70 -6.62 8.35
CA VAL A 59 10.44 -7.73 7.76
C VAL A 59 9.79 -9.00 8.27
N LYS A 60 9.39 -9.87 7.34
CA LYS A 60 8.70 -11.13 7.59
C LYS A 60 9.44 -12.26 6.91
N THR A 61 9.32 -13.45 7.46
CA THR A 61 9.79 -14.67 6.80
C THR A 61 8.62 -15.44 6.21
N PHE A 62 8.89 -16.19 5.15
CA PHE A 62 7.89 -17.04 4.50
C PHE A 62 8.55 -18.27 3.88
N ASP A 63 7.76 -19.33 3.68
CA ASP A 63 8.17 -20.51 2.94
C ASP A 63 7.56 -20.45 1.53
N VAL A 64 8.42 -20.31 0.52
CA VAL A 64 7.99 -20.20 -0.87
C VAL A 64 7.84 -21.54 -1.58
N ARG A 65 8.30 -22.64 -0.96
CA ARG A 65 8.13 -24.01 -1.51
C ARG A 65 6.66 -24.39 -1.60
N ASN A 66 5.81 -23.75 -0.79
CA ASN A 66 4.37 -23.80 -0.91
C ASN A 66 3.85 -22.41 -1.35
N SER A 67 3.74 -22.21 -2.66
CA SER A 67 3.32 -20.93 -3.26
C SER A 67 1.93 -20.47 -2.79
N THR A 68 1.00 -21.40 -2.57
CA THR A 68 -0.33 -21.11 -2.02
C THR A 68 -0.26 -20.63 -0.57
N ALA A 69 0.55 -21.26 0.27
CA ALA A 69 0.74 -20.81 1.64
C ALA A 69 1.45 -19.43 1.68
N ALA A 70 2.43 -19.22 0.80
CA ALA A 70 3.14 -17.95 0.64
C ALA A 70 2.20 -16.80 0.24
N SER A 71 1.40 -16.98 -0.81
CA SER A 71 0.43 -15.96 -1.25
C SER A 71 -0.59 -15.67 -0.16
N ASN A 72 -1.13 -16.72 0.48
CA ASN A 72 -2.09 -16.58 1.59
C ASN A 72 -1.49 -15.85 2.79
N LEU A 73 -0.20 -16.04 3.09
CA LEU A 73 0.49 -15.31 4.17
C LEU A 73 0.59 -13.82 3.83
N VAL A 74 1.05 -13.50 2.61
CA VAL A 74 1.19 -12.11 2.14
C VAL A 74 -0.16 -11.40 2.11
N ASN A 75 -1.16 -12.00 1.48
CA ASN A 75 -2.51 -11.47 1.35
C ASN A 75 -3.17 -11.23 2.72
N ARG A 76 -3.10 -12.20 3.65
CA ARG A 76 -3.62 -12.01 5.02
C ARG A 76 -2.92 -10.88 5.76
N TRP A 77 -1.59 -10.79 5.62
CA TRP A 77 -0.84 -9.72 6.25
C TRP A 77 -1.24 -8.35 5.67
N VAL A 78 -1.34 -8.22 4.34
CA VAL A 78 -1.78 -6.99 3.68
C VAL A 78 -3.21 -6.62 4.10
N ALA A 79 -4.13 -7.58 4.09
CA ALA A 79 -5.53 -7.38 4.51
C ALA A 79 -5.59 -6.83 5.94
N SER A 80 -4.88 -7.45 6.88
CA SER A 80 -4.86 -6.99 8.27
C SER A 80 -4.32 -5.56 8.44
N ASN A 81 -3.32 -5.17 7.63
CA ASN A 81 -2.72 -3.83 7.69
C ASN A 81 -3.52 -2.79 6.89
N THR A 82 -4.47 -3.22 6.06
CA THR A 82 -5.33 -2.37 5.24
C THR A 82 -6.80 -2.42 5.66
N GLU A 83 -7.12 -2.95 6.84
CA GLU A 83 -8.50 -3.11 7.33
C GLU A 83 -9.40 -3.87 6.34
N ASN A 84 -8.86 -4.92 5.73
CA ASN A 84 -9.50 -5.77 4.71
C ASN A 84 -9.94 -5.00 3.46
N ARG A 85 -9.33 -3.85 3.17
CA ARG A 85 -9.59 -3.10 1.93
C ARG A 85 -8.80 -3.65 0.74
N ILE A 86 -7.70 -4.34 1.01
CA ILE A 86 -6.88 -5.01 0.00
C ILE A 86 -6.67 -6.45 0.49
N THR A 87 -7.38 -7.40 -0.13
CA THR A 87 -7.41 -8.82 0.30
C THR A 87 -6.60 -9.74 -0.60
N ASP A 88 -6.58 -9.46 -1.91
CA ASP A 88 -6.03 -10.35 -2.93
C ASP A 88 -4.95 -9.63 -3.74
N LEU A 89 -3.83 -9.30 -3.06
CA LEU A 89 -2.73 -8.55 -3.67
C LEU A 89 -1.90 -9.42 -4.62
N VAL A 90 -1.64 -10.67 -4.24
CA VAL A 90 -0.80 -11.61 -4.98
C VAL A 90 -1.46 -12.97 -5.14
N ASP A 91 -1.25 -13.58 -6.31
CA ASP A 91 -1.69 -14.94 -6.62
C ASP A 91 -0.58 -15.95 -6.31
N PRO A 92 -0.86 -17.25 -6.01
CA PRO A 92 0.17 -18.28 -5.88
C PRO A 92 1.15 -18.32 -7.06
N SER A 93 0.70 -18.04 -8.30
CA SER A 93 1.55 -18.00 -9.48
C SER A 93 2.64 -16.91 -9.45
N ALA A 94 2.53 -15.92 -8.56
CA ALA A 94 3.56 -14.90 -8.35
C ALA A 94 4.83 -15.45 -7.66
N PHE A 95 4.77 -16.69 -7.14
CA PHE A 95 5.83 -17.31 -6.37
C PHE A 95 6.40 -18.53 -7.09
N THR A 96 7.72 -18.63 -7.12
CA THR A 96 8.44 -19.80 -7.63
C THR A 96 9.43 -20.28 -6.58
N GLU A 97 9.94 -21.50 -6.74
CA GLU A 97 11.01 -22.02 -5.87
C GLU A 97 12.30 -21.17 -5.90
N LEU A 98 12.47 -20.33 -6.93
CA LEU A 98 13.59 -19.40 -7.07
C LEU A 98 13.37 -18.06 -6.36
N THR A 99 12.15 -17.77 -5.90
CA THR A 99 11.86 -16.54 -5.16
C THR A 99 12.61 -16.55 -3.83
N ARG A 100 13.29 -15.45 -3.49
CA ARG A 100 14.06 -15.29 -2.25
C ARG A 100 13.58 -14.14 -1.39
N LEU A 101 13.05 -13.11 -2.04
CA LEU A 101 12.58 -11.89 -1.43
C LEU A 101 11.38 -11.38 -2.22
N VAL A 102 10.37 -10.89 -1.51
CA VAL A 102 9.23 -10.18 -2.09
C VAL A 102 9.08 -8.85 -1.37
N LEU A 103 9.06 -7.77 -2.16
CA LEU A 103 8.74 -6.42 -1.67
C LEU A 103 7.23 -6.21 -1.82
N VAL A 104 6.57 -5.91 -0.70
CA VAL A 104 5.13 -5.63 -0.64
C VAL A 104 4.93 -4.16 -0.30
N ASN A 105 4.18 -3.47 -1.14
CA ASN A 105 3.70 -2.11 -0.91
C ASN A 105 2.22 -2.06 -1.28
N ALA A 106 1.37 -1.77 -0.31
CA ALA A 106 -0.06 -1.55 -0.54
C ALA A 106 -0.54 -0.33 0.26
N ILE A 107 -1.37 0.49 -0.38
CA ILE A 107 -1.86 1.76 0.17
C ILE A 107 -3.37 1.82 -0.04
N TYR A 108 -4.11 2.03 1.04
CA TYR A 108 -5.52 2.37 1.00
C TYR A 108 -5.73 3.79 1.50
N PHE A 109 -6.50 4.57 0.73
CA PHE A 109 -6.83 5.95 1.03
C PHE A 109 -8.33 6.18 0.89
N GLN A 110 -8.94 6.76 1.93
CA GLN A 110 -10.30 7.25 1.91
C GLN A 110 -10.35 8.58 2.66
N ALA A 111 -10.94 9.60 2.06
CA ALA A 111 -11.08 10.91 2.69
C ALA A 111 -12.45 11.51 2.42
N SER A 112 -12.92 12.30 3.39
CA SER A 112 -14.08 13.17 3.23
C SER A 112 -13.67 14.44 2.50
N TRP A 113 -14.41 14.79 1.45
CA TRP A 113 -14.28 16.08 0.80
C TRP A 113 -14.52 17.23 1.78
N LYS A 114 -13.72 18.30 1.69
CA LYS A 114 -13.98 19.58 2.38
C LYS A 114 -15.34 20.16 1.99
N HIS A 115 -15.69 20.07 0.70
CA HIS A 115 -16.99 20.42 0.17
C HIS A 115 -17.63 19.15 -0.41
N LYS A 116 -18.59 18.57 0.32
CA LYS A 116 -19.24 17.31 -0.05
C LYS A 116 -20.11 17.48 -1.30
N PHE A 117 -19.99 16.54 -2.22
CA PHE A 117 -20.85 16.43 -3.39
C PHE A 117 -22.21 15.84 -3.02
N SER A 118 -23.24 16.17 -3.81
CA SER A 118 -24.53 15.47 -3.78
C SER A 118 -24.59 14.42 -4.88
N ALA A 119 -25.35 13.35 -4.66
CA ALA A 119 -25.64 12.37 -5.71
C ALA A 119 -26.41 13.05 -6.87
N ALA A 120 -26.06 12.73 -8.10
CA ALA A 120 -26.63 13.33 -9.30
C ALA A 120 -27.36 12.31 -10.20
N GLY A 121 -27.65 11.12 -9.66
CA GLY A 121 -28.20 9.99 -10.40
C GLY A 121 -27.18 9.29 -11.30
N GLU A 122 -27.63 8.25 -11.99
CA GLU A 122 -26.80 7.60 -13.01
C GLU A 122 -26.75 8.46 -14.27
N LYS A 123 -25.56 8.60 -14.84
CA LYS A 123 -25.34 9.28 -16.13
C LYS A 123 -24.37 8.50 -16.99
N GLN A 124 -24.42 8.79 -18.28
CA GLN A 124 -23.55 8.18 -19.28
C GLN A 124 -22.11 8.65 -19.08
N PHE A 125 -21.19 7.71 -18.87
CA PHE A 125 -19.74 7.92 -18.90
C PHE A 125 -19.17 7.26 -20.15
N GLN A 126 -18.44 8.04 -20.95
CA GLN A 126 -17.81 7.54 -22.16
C GLN A 126 -16.46 6.91 -21.82
N LEU A 127 -16.29 5.65 -22.20
CA LEU A 127 -15.04 4.92 -22.07
C LEU A 127 -14.06 5.33 -23.17
N ALA A 128 -12.77 5.05 -22.94
CA ALA A 128 -11.71 5.40 -23.90
C ALA A 128 -11.87 4.71 -25.27
N ASN A 129 -12.56 3.57 -25.33
CA ASN A 129 -12.88 2.86 -26.57
C ASN A 129 -14.11 3.43 -27.31
N GLY A 130 -14.72 4.51 -26.81
CA GLY A 130 -15.89 5.17 -27.39
C GLY A 130 -17.24 4.62 -26.92
N GLU A 131 -17.25 3.47 -26.23
CA GLU A 131 -18.47 2.91 -25.62
C GLU A 131 -18.95 3.77 -24.45
N SER A 132 -20.15 3.49 -23.98
CA SER A 132 -20.77 4.25 -22.90
C SER A 132 -21.41 3.35 -21.86
N VAL A 133 -21.19 3.69 -20.60
CA VAL A 133 -21.73 2.98 -19.43
C VAL A 133 -22.49 3.92 -18.52
N MET A 134 -23.54 3.44 -17.88
CA MET A 134 -24.25 4.20 -16.85
C MET A 134 -23.49 4.05 -15.53
N VAL A 135 -23.13 5.18 -14.90
CA VAL A 135 -22.45 5.19 -13.60
C VAL A 135 -23.06 6.25 -12.69
N PRO A 136 -23.01 6.08 -11.36
CA PRO A 136 -23.49 7.10 -10.43
C PRO A 136 -22.59 8.34 -10.48
N PHE A 137 -23.12 9.46 -10.94
CA PHE A 137 -22.40 10.73 -10.92
C PHE A 137 -22.59 11.46 -9.59
N MET A 138 -21.59 12.25 -9.24
CA MET A 138 -21.64 13.22 -8.15
C MET A 138 -21.59 14.63 -8.72
N HIS A 139 -22.23 15.59 -8.06
CA HIS A 139 -22.25 16.99 -8.49
C HIS A 139 -22.17 17.94 -7.30
N LEU A 140 -21.47 19.06 -7.48
CA LEU A 140 -21.38 20.14 -6.51
C LEU A 140 -21.78 21.44 -7.21
N ARG A 141 -22.86 22.08 -6.74
CA ARG A 141 -23.43 23.28 -7.37
C ARG A 141 -22.94 24.60 -6.74
N LYS A 142 -21.93 24.54 -5.87
CA LYS A 142 -21.49 25.70 -5.07
C LYS A 142 -20.35 26.44 -5.78
N MET A 143 -20.46 27.77 -5.89
CA MET A 143 -19.31 28.64 -6.23
C MET A 143 -18.30 28.55 -5.08
N LEU A 144 -17.11 28.04 -5.37
CA LEU A 144 -16.02 27.94 -4.41
C LEU A 144 -15.29 29.30 -4.39
N TYR A 145 -15.47 30.06 -3.32
CA TYR A 145 -14.68 31.26 -3.00
C TYR A 145 -13.59 30.91 -2.00
#